data_AF-A0AAD7DDM8-F1
#
_entry.id   AF-A0AAD7DDM8-F1
#
_cell.length_a   1.000
_cell.length_b   1.000
_cell.length_c   1.000
_cell.angle_alpha   90.00
_cell.angle_beta   90.00
_cell.angle_gamma   90.00
#
_symmetry.space_group_name_H-M   'P 1'
#
loop_
_entity.id
_entity.type
_entity.pdbx_description
1 polymer ?
#
loop_
_entity_poly.entity_id
_entity_poly.type
_entity_poly.pdbx_seq_one_letter_code
_entity_poly.pdbx_strand_id
1 'polypeptide(L)'
;MPDPPSHSDSAMPGTAETKSPPTVAEADAKDEPSDTQKLISTIKESFGTLQKTNAEQSDSLTATLARLSTAVQGLKQQPQSESLDKKTAFWTAYGKLADEFDREFQRKYGNDLDTSLIFAGLFSAVSSSFIIQIQPELQRDPNAATQALLMVLVQNMTGATVPSLTPGQQGAPAIIVVAQSLLYFSLFSTLLAGLLAVLGKQWLLHYDSVGERGTIEERGIERQRKFDGLLRWKFDLVMQLFPLLLQLSLLLLLARCPSICGRSIMPSPRSS
;
A
#
# COMPACT_ATOMS: atom_id res chain seq x y z
N MET A 1 -17.61 7.82 -46.28
CA MET A 1 -18.21 7.06 -47.40
C MET A 1 -17.25 7.13 -48.57
N PRO A 2 -16.93 6.01 -49.24
CA PRO A 2 -17.88 4.95 -49.58
C PRO A 2 -17.49 3.53 -49.10
N ASP A 3 -18.49 2.67 -49.28
CA ASP A 3 -18.78 1.35 -48.72
C ASP A 3 -18.01 0.15 -49.34
N PRO A 4 -18.08 -1.04 -48.70
CA PRO A 4 -17.50 -2.30 -49.19
C PRO A 4 -18.36 -2.98 -50.27
N PRO A 5 -17.78 -3.89 -51.09
CA PRO A 5 -18.53 -4.60 -52.11
C PRO A 5 -19.26 -5.83 -51.53
N SER A 6 -20.56 -5.88 -51.77
CA SER A 6 -21.39 -7.08 -51.79
C SER A 6 -21.21 -7.81 -53.12
N HIS A 7 -21.08 -9.14 -53.09
CA HIS A 7 -21.48 -10.00 -54.20
C HIS A 7 -21.96 -11.35 -53.67
N SER A 8 -23.28 -11.48 -53.66
CA SER A 8 -24.02 -12.73 -53.82
C SER A 8 -23.82 -13.27 -55.24
N ASP A 9 -23.64 -14.58 -55.39
CA ASP A 9 -24.58 -15.43 -56.14
C ASP A 9 -24.09 -16.88 -56.31
N SER A 10 -24.93 -17.79 -55.82
CA SER A 10 -25.47 -18.99 -56.49
C SER A 10 -24.70 -19.62 -57.64
N ALA A 11 -24.36 -20.92 -57.49
CA ALA A 11 -24.84 -22.01 -58.36
C ALA A 11 -24.12 -23.35 -58.08
N MET A 12 -24.87 -24.32 -57.54
CA MET A 12 -24.80 -25.73 -57.99
C MET A 12 -25.57 -25.79 -59.33
N PRO A 13 -25.23 -26.64 -60.33
CA PRO A 13 -25.45 -28.09 -60.19
C PRO A 13 -24.50 -29.00 -61.01
N GLY A 14 -24.48 -30.28 -60.66
CA GLY A 14 -23.75 -31.31 -61.40
C GLY A 14 -24.24 -32.71 -61.09
N THR A 15 -25.42 -33.05 -61.62
CA THR A 15 -25.90 -34.42 -61.83
C THR A 15 -25.46 -34.92 -63.20
N ALA A 16 -24.98 -36.17 -63.30
CA ALA A 16 -25.23 -37.13 -64.40
C ALA A 16 -24.22 -38.28 -64.29
N GLU A 17 -24.70 -39.50 -64.01
CA GLU A 17 -24.76 -40.63 -64.97
C GLU A 17 -23.48 -41.51 -64.89
N THR A 18 -23.45 -42.83 -65.13
CA THR A 18 -24.31 -43.71 -65.93
C THR A 18 -24.03 -45.20 -65.60
N LYS A 19 -25.00 -46.07 -65.93
CA LYS A 19 -24.86 -47.47 -66.44
C LYS A 19 -24.29 -48.54 -65.48
N SER A 20 -24.80 -49.76 -65.39
CA SER A 20 -25.68 -50.54 -66.27
C SER A 20 -26.20 -51.78 -65.49
N PRO A 21 -27.34 -52.37 -65.88
CA PRO A 21 -27.77 -53.70 -65.44
C PRO A 21 -27.11 -54.82 -66.28
N PRO A 22 -27.18 -56.09 -65.84
CA PRO A 22 -27.97 -57.01 -66.66
C PRO A 22 -28.82 -58.02 -65.86
N THR A 23 -29.96 -58.31 -66.47
CA THR A 23 -30.84 -59.46 -66.26
C THR A 23 -30.12 -60.79 -66.52
N VAL A 24 -30.45 -61.83 -65.74
CA VAL A 24 -30.89 -63.19 -66.16
C VAL A 24 -30.51 -64.21 -65.06
N ALA A 25 -31.46 -65.13 -64.80
CA ALA A 25 -31.31 -66.49 -64.25
C ALA A 25 -31.90 -66.73 -62.85
N GLU A 26 -33.14 -67.18 -62.90
CA GLU A 26 -33.81 -68.11 -61.99
C GLU A 26 -32.95 -69.36 -61.70
N ALA A 27 -32.67 -69.66 -60.43
CA ALA A 27 -32.24 -70.98 -59.96
C ALA A 27 -32.39 -71.12 -58.41
N ASP A 28 -33.26 -72.06 -58.05
CA ASP A 28 -33.40 -72.88 -56.83
C ASP A 28 -32.49 -72.72 -55.57
N ALA A 29 -33.18 -72.67 -54.41
CA ALA A 29 -33.03 -73.46 -53.18
C ALA A 29 -31.72 -73.47 -52.33
N LYS A 30 -31.80 -72.97 -51.07
CA LYS A 30 -31.69 -73.70 -49.78
C LYS A 30 -31.22 -72.84 -48.57
N ASP A 31 -31.94 -73.02 -47.44
CA ASP A 31 -31.56 -72.90 -46.01
C ASP A 31 -30.65 -71.77 -45.50
N GLU A 32 -31.19 -70.80 -44.73
CA GLU A 32 -30.61 -70.31 -43.43
C GLU A 32 -31.52 -69.30 -42.65
N PRO A 33 -32.45 -69.72 -41.75
CA PRO A 33 -33.27 -68.79 -40.94
C PRO A 33 -32.87 -68.67 -39.45
N SER A 34 -31.74 -69.24 -39.01
CA SER A 34 -31.42 -69.39 -37.57
C SER A 34 -30.71 -68.17 -36.94
N ASP A 35 -29.81 -67.51 -37.66
CA ASP A 35 -28.90 -66.53 -37.05
C ASP A 35 -29.52 -65.12 -36.88
N THR A 36 -30.50 -64.77 -37.70
CA THR A 36 -31.19 -63.47 -37.64
C THR A 36 -32.14 -63.35 -36.44
N GLN A 37 -32.88 -64.42 -36.11
CA GLN A 37 -33.77 -64.47 -34.95
C GLN A 37 -33.00 -64.35 -33.62
N LYS A 38 -31.81 -64.97 -33.56
CA LYS A 38 -30.94 -64.96 -32.37
C LYS A 38 -30.32 -63.58 -32.11
N LEU A 39 -30.02 -62.82 -33.16
CA LEU A 39 -29.60 -61.42 -33.03
C LEU A 39 -30.71 -60.52 -32.50
N ILE A 40 -31.94 -60.70 -32.98
CA ILE A 40 -33.11 -59.92 -32.53
C ILE A 40 -33.38 -60.15 -31.04
N SER A 41 -33.29 -61.39 -30.54
CA SER A 41 -33.49 -61.67 -29.11
C SER A 41 -32.40 -61.02 -28.25
N THR A 42 -31.14 -61.07 -28.70
CA THR A 42 -30.00 -60.48 -27.98
C THR A 42 -30.10 -58.95 -27.90
N ILE A 43 -30.55 -58.30 -28.98
CA ILE A 43 -30.78 -56.86 -29.01
C ILE A 43 -31.92 -56.48 -28.07
N LYS A 44 -33.00 -57.27 -28.03
CA LYS A 44 -34.15 -57.01 -27.15
C LYS A 44 -33.79 -57.14 -25.68
N GLU A 45 -32.97 -58.12 -25.33
CA GLU A 45 -32.45 -58.33 -23.98
C GLU A 45 -31.49 -57.20 -23.56
N SER A 46 -30.60 -56.79 -24.47
CA SER A 46 -29.70 -55.65 -24.27
C SER A 46 -30.48 -54.35 -24.06
N PHE A 47 -31.53 -54.12 -24.86
CA PHE A 47 -32.39 -52.95 -24.74
C PHE A 47 -33.16 -52.94 -23.40
N GLY A 48 -33.70 -54.09 -22.98
CA GLY A 48 -34.36 -54.21 -21.67
C GLY A 48 -33.40 -53.97 -20.50
N THR A 49 -32.15 -54.42 -20.61
CA THR A 49 -31.11 -54.21 -19.60
C THR A 49 -30.74 -52.74 -19.48
N LEU A 50 -30.55 -52.05 -20.61
CA LEU A 50 -30.26 -50.61 -20.63
C LEU A 50 -31.42 -49.77 -20.08
N GLN A 51 -32.66 -50.17 -20.35
CA GLN A 51 -33.83 -49.48 -19.82
C GLN A 51 -33.92 -49.64 -18.30
N LYS A 52 -33.59 -50.83 -17.78
CA LYS A 52 -33.56 -51.09 -16.33
C LYS A 52 -32.45 -50.30 -15.62
N THR A 53 -31.25 -50.25 -16.19
CA THR A 53 -30.15 -49.45 -15.63
C THR A 53 -30.45 -47.96 -15.60
N ASN A 54 -31.16 -47.45 -16.62
CA ASN A 54 -31.56 -46.04 -16.67
C ASN A 54 -32.61 -45.68 -15.62
N ALA A 55 -33.59 -46.56 -15.37
CA ALA A 55 -34.58 -46.37 -14.31
C ALA A 55 -33.93 -46.37 -12.91
N GLU A 56 -33.04 -47.33 -12.64
CA GLU A 56 -32.34 -47.43 -11.35
C GLU A 56 -31.42 -46.22 -11.09
N GLN A 57 -30.80 -45.70 -12.15
CA GLN A 57 -29.98 -44.48 -12.05
C GLN A 57 -30.84 -43.23 -11.77
N SER A 58 -32.04 -43.14 -12.34
CA SER A 58 -33.01 -42.07 -12.05
C SER A 58 -33.49 -42.10 -10.58
N ASP A 59 -33.78 -43.29 -10.06
CA ASP A 59 -34.21 -43.48 -8.67
C ASP A 59 -33.08 -43.14 -7.67
N SER A 60 -31.82 -43.45 -8.00
CA SER A 60 -30.67 -43.06 -7.18
C SER A 60 -30.46 -41.54 -7.11
N LEU A 61 -30.68 -40.84 -8.23
CA LEU A 61 -30.57 -39.39 -8.33
C LEU A 61 -31.69 -38.69 -7.56
N THR A 62 -32.92 -39.20 -7.64
CA THR A 62 -34.04 -38.65 -6.86
C THR A 62 -33.86 -38.88 -5.35
N ALA A 63 -33.31 -40.04 -4.95
CA ALA A 63 -32.99 -40.32 -3.55
C ALA A 63 -31.89 -39.41 -2.98
N THR A 64 -30.85 -39.10 -3.78
CA THR A 64 -29.79 -38.17 -3.36
C THR A 64 -30.28 -36.73 -3.29
N LEU A 65 -31.10 -36.29 -4.24
CA LEU A 65 -31.73 -34.97 -4.20
C LEU A 65 -32.67 -34.81 -2.99
N ALA A 66 -33.44 -35.85 -2.64
CA ALA A 66 -34.28 -35.83 -1.45
C ALA A 66 -33.45 -35.64 -0.17
N ARG A 67 -32.32 -36.35 -0.06
CA ARG A 67 -31.39 -36.23 1.08
C ARG A 67 -30.75 -34.84 1.18
N LEU A 68 -30.33 -34.27 0.05
CA LEU A 68 -29.78 -32.90 0.02
C LEU A 68 -30.83 -31.88 0.44
N SER A 69 -32.08 -32.03 -0.03
CA SER A 69 -33.18 -31.18 0.41
C SER A 69 -33.42 -31.28 1.92
N THR A 70 -33.40 -32.49 2.48
CA THR A 70 -33.62 -32.67 3.93
C THR A 70 -32.49 -32.05 4.75
N ALA A 71 -31.24 -32.20 4.30
CA ALA A 71 -30.08 -31.59 4.96
C ALA A 71 -30.13 -30.05 4.92
N VAL A 72 -30.52 -29.46 3.78
CA VAL A 72 -30.69 -28.01 3.63
C VAL A 72 -31.83 -27.50 4.51
N GLN A 73 -32.94 -28.24 4.62
CA GLN A 73 -34.02 -27.91 5.55
C GLN A 73 -33.60 -28.00 7.02
N GLY A 74 -32.77 -28.98 7.38
CA GLY A 74 -32.19 -29.10 8.71
C GLY A 74 -31.29 -27.91 9.08
N LEU A 75 -30.48 -27.42 8.14
CA LEU A 75 -29.68 -26.20 8.34
C LEU A 75 -30.54 -24.94 8.52
N LYS A 76 -31.74 -24.91 7.91
CA LYS A 76 -32.69 -23.80 8.05
C LYS A 76 -33.47 -23.85 9.38
N GLN A 77 -33.52 -25.00 10.04
CA GLN A 77 -34.27 -25.24 11.28
C GLN A 77 -33.43 -25.14 12.55
N GLN A 78 -32.12 -24.88 12.46
CA GLN A 78 -31.32 -24.57 13.64
C GLN A 78 -31.94 -23.34 14.33
N PRO A 79 -32.22 -23.39 15.66
CA PRO A 79 -32.99 -22.34 16.32
C PRO A 79 -32.27 -21.00 16.15
N GLN A 80 -32.95 -20.07 15.47
CA GLN A 80 -32.42 -18.76 15.13
C GLN A 80 -31.94 -18.01 16.38
N SER A 81 -32.55 -18.25 17.55
CA SER A 81 -32.13 -17.75 18.87
C SER A 81 -30.74 -18.22 19.30
N GLU A 82 -30.42 -19.52 19.14
CA GLU A 82 -29.11 -20.06 19.54
C GLU A 82 -27.97 -19.53 18.64
N SER A 83 -28.27 -19.31 17.35
CA SER A 83 -27.32 -18.70 16.42
C SER A 83 -27.07 -17.22 16.70
N LEU A 84 -28.10 -16.47 17.10
CA LEU A 84 -28.03 -15.07 17.49
C LEU A 84 -27.28 -14.90 18.83
N ASP A 85 -27.50 -15.80 19.78
CA ASP A 85 -26.80 -15.80 21.07
C ASP A 85 -25.31 -16.07 20.88
N LYS A 86 -24.94 -17.05 20.06
CA LYS A 86 -23.52 -17.33 19.73
C LYS A 86 -22.86 -16.14 19.01
N LYS A 87 -23.55 -15.52 18.06
CA LYS A 87 -23.07 -14.34 17.34
C LYS A 87 -22.86 -13.15 18.28
N THR A 88 -23.81 -12.90 19.17
CA THR A 88 -23.74 -11.81 20.16
C THR A 88 -22.63 -12.06 21.18
N ALA A 89 -22.49 -13.30 21.66
CA ALA A 89 -21.40 -13.70 22.54
C ALA A 89 -20.02 -13.52 21.88
N PHE A 90 -19.88 -13.92 20.61
CA PHE A 90 -18.66 -13.71 19.83
C PHE A 90 -18.30 -12.23 19.71
N TRP A 91 -19.23 -11.38 19.26
CA TRP A 91 -18.95 -9.95 19.10
C TRP A 91 -18.69 -9.24 20.44
N THR A 92 -19.33 -9.69 21.51
CA THR A 92 -19.09 -9.16 22.87
C THR A 92 -17.69 -9.55 23.38
N ALA A 93 -17.28 -10.81 23.16
CA ALA A 93 -15.93 -11.26 23.51
C ALA A 93 -14.87 -10.54 22.66
N TYR A 94 -15.12 -10.40 21.36
CA TYR A 94 -14.26 -9.67 20.42
C TYR A 94 -14.11 -8.20 20.83
N GLY A 95 -15.22 -7.51 21.11
CA GLY A 95 -15.21 -6.11 21.53
C GLY A 95 -14.39 -5.88 22.79
N LYS A 96 -14.52 -6.76 23.81
CA LYS A 96 -13.70 -6.69 25.03
C LYS A 96 -12.21 -6.86 24.76
N LEU A 97 -11.85 -7.85 23.92
CA LEU A 97 -10.46 -8.11 23.58
C LEU A 97 -9.85 -6.97 22.76
N ALA A 98 -10.61 -6.44 21.80
CA ALA A 98 -10.21 -5.32 20.97
C ALA A 98 -10.09 -4.03 21.79
N ASP A 99 -11.03 -3.73 22.69
CA ASP A 99 -10.95 -2.58 23.60
C ASP A 99 -9.69 -2.63 24.48
N GLU A 100 -9.33 -3.81 24.98
CA GLU A 100 -8.14 -3.97 25.80
C GLU A 100 -6.86 -3.77 25.00
N PHE A 101 -6.81 -4.34 23.80
CA PHE A 101 -5.70 -4.12 22.88
C PHE A 101 -5.57 -2.64 22.48
N ASP A 102 -6.66 -2.00 22.11
CA ASP A 102 -6.71 -0.60 21.72
C ASP A 102 -6.23 0.30 22.88
N ARG A 103 -6.71 0.09 24.11
CA ARG A 103 -6.25 0.86 25.27
C ARG A 103 -4.76 0.71 25.52
N GLU A 104 -4.25 -0.52 25.49
CA GLU A 104 -2.83 -0.78 25.73
C GLU A 104 -1.95 -0.20 24.62
N PHE A 105 -2.39 -0.34 23.37
CA PHE A 105 -1.77 0.29 22.21
C PHE A 105 -1.71 1.80 22.39
N GLN A 106 -2.85 2.45 22.66
CA GLN A 106 -2.92 3.89 22.82
C GLN A 106 -2.05 4.40 23.97
N ARG A 107 -2.05 3.69 25.11
CA ARG A 107 -1.24 4.03 26.28
C ARG A 107 0.25 3.96 25.96
N LYS A 108 0.70 2.87 25.33
CA LYS A 108 2.11 2.68 24.96
C LYS A 108 2.57 3.74 23.97
N TYR A 109 1.88 3.85 22.85
CA TYR A 109 2.27 4.78 21.79
C TYR A 109 2.07 6.24 22.18
N GLY A 110 1.03 6.56 22.97
CA GLY A 110 0.81 7.91 23.48
C GLY A 110 1.98 8.42 24.34
N ASN A 111 2.48 7.58 25.25
CA ASN A 111 3.62 7.93 26.10
C ASN A 111 4.93 8.07 25.31
N ASP A 112 5.15 7.17 24.33
CA ASP A 112 6.32 7.23 23.45
C ASP A 112 6.31 8.51 22.61
N LEU A 113 5.14 8.91 22.07
CA LEU A 113 4.95 10.16 21.32
C LEU A 113 5.14 11.41 22.18
N ASP A 114 4.72 11.39 23.44
CA ASP A 114 4.93 12.52 24.36
C ASP A 114 6.40 12.72 24.71
N THR A 115 7.07 11.64 25.06
CA THR A 115 8.51 11.64 25.36
C THR A 115 9.31 12.19 24.16
N SER A 116 8.96 11.69 23.00
CA SER A 116 9.42 12.11 21.68
C SER A 116 9.22 13.60 21.41
N LEU A 117 8.02 14.13 21.68
CA LEU A 117 7.69 15.55 21.49
C LEU A 117 8.50 16.47 22.43
N ILE A 118 8.74 16.04 23.66
CA ILE A 118 9.59 16.77 24.62
C ILE A 118 11.02 16.86 24.09
N PHE A 119 11.58 15.77 23.60
CA PHE A 119 12.92 15.77 22.99
C PHE A 119 12.98 16.66 21.75
N ALA A 120 11.94 16.64 20.91
CA ALA A 120 11.85 17.51 19.74
C ALA A 120 11.83 19.00 20.14
N GLY A 121 11.06 19.36 21.17
CA GLY A 121 11.04 20.72 21.72
C GLY A 121 12.39 21.16 22.26
N LEU A 122 13.06 20.31 23.04
CA LEU A 122 14.39 20.59 23.60
C LEU A 122 15.42 20.79 22.48
N PHE A 123 15.44 19.92 21.48
CA PHE A 123 16.37 20.02 20.36
C PHE A 123 16.09 21.25 19.49
N SER A 124 14.82 21.63 19.31
CA SER A 124 14.44 22.87 18.62
C SER A 124 14.95 24.10 19.36
N ALA A 125 14.85 24.12 20.69
CA ALA A 125 15.39 25.21 21.52
C ALA A 125 16.92 25.31 21.40
N VAL A 126 17.63 24.19 21.55
CA VAL A 126 19.09 24.12 21.42
C VAL A 126 19.53 24.57 20.02
N SER A 127 18.88 24.06 18.97
CA SER A 127 19.15 24.45 17.59
C SER A 127 18.90 25.94 17.38
N SER A 128 17.81 26.49 17.91
CA SER A 128 17.49 27.93 17.82
C SER A 128 18.54 28.80 18.51
N SER A 129 19.04 28.39 19.69
CA SER A 129 20.15 29.08 20.35
C SER A 129 21.42 29.08 19.50
N PHE A 130 21.74 27.97 18.84
CA PHE A 130 22.87 27.91 17.90
C PHE A 130 22.64 28.80 16.66
N ILE A 131 21.40 28.86 16.12
CA ILE A 131 21.08 29.81 15.03
C ILE A 131 21.42 31.22 15.44
N ILE A 132 20.93 31.65 16.61
CA ILE A 132 21.13 33.01 17.12
C ILE A 132 22.62 33.31 17.34
N GLN A 133 23.38 32.36 17.90
CA GLN A 133 24.82 32.54 18.14
C GLN A 133 25.64 32.61 16.86
N ILE A 134 25.27 31.82 15.84
CA ILE A 134 26.03 31.77 14.59
C ILE A 134 25.61 32.93 13.67
N GLN A 135 24.38 33.45 13.78
CA GLN A 135 23.84 34.57 12.99
C GLN A 135 24.82 35.75 12.74
N PRO A 136 25.54 36.29 13.75
CA PRO A 136 26.54 37.32 13.52
C PRO A 136 27.76 36.87 12.70
N GLU A 137 28.16 35.58 12.76
CA GLU A 137 29.24 35.04 11.90
C GLU A 137 28.80 34.80 10.44
N LEU A 138 27.49 34.70 10.17
CA LEU A 138 26.98 34.62 8.78
C LEU A 138 26.93 36.00 8.12
N GLN A 139 26.67 37.04 8.93
CA GLN A 139 26.64 38.39 8.41
C GLN A 139 28.07 38.80 8.08
N ARG A 140 28.28 39.21 6.83
CA ARG A 140 29.55 39.76 6.37
C ARG A 140 29.96 40.85 7.36
N ASP A 141 31.15 40.72 7.94
CA ASP A 141 31.65 41.61 8.98
C ASP A 141 31.37 43.06 8.57
N PRO A 142 30.48 43.80 9.27
CA PRO A 142 30.02 45.10 8.82
C PRO A 142 31.20 46.04 8.65
N ASN A 143 32.25 45.87 9.46
CA ASN A 143 33.53 46.57 9.33
C ASN A 143 34.28 46.25 8.05
N ALA A 144 34.27 45.00 7.59
CA ALA A 144 34.88 44.64 6.31
C ALA A 144 34.12 45.25 5.13
N ALA A 145 32.78 45.38 5.23
CA ALA A 145 31.95 46.05 4.23
C ALA A 145 32.09 47.58 4.25
N THR A 146 32.26 48.23 5.41
CA THR A 146 32.60 49.66 5.48
C THR A 146 34.03 49.95 5.06
N GLN A 147 35.00 49.12 5.45
CA GLN A 147 36.41 49.29 5.04
C GLN A 147 36.56 49.16 3.52
N ALA A 148 35.85 48.20 2.94
CA ALA A 148 35.64 48.04 1.52
C ALA A 148 35.12 49.30 0.82
N LEU A 149 34.00 49.84 1.30
CA LEU A 149 33.38 51.05 0.74
C LEU A 149 34.29 52.28 0.92
N LEU A 150 34.99 52.40 2.05
CA LEU A 150 35.97 53.45 2.29
C LEU A 150 37.17 53.34 1.34
N MET A 151 37.66 52.13 1.06
CA MET A 151 38.71 51.92 0.06
C MET A 151 38.28 52.39 -1.33
N VAL A 152 37.05 52.05 -1.75
CA VAL A 152 36.49 52.50 -3.04
C VAL A 152 36.31 54.02 -3.08
N LEU A 153 35.91 54.64 -1.97
CA LEU A 153 35.79 56.10 -1.87
C LEU A 153 37.15 56.79 -1.97
N VAL A 154 38.17 56.28 -1.27
CA VAL A 154 39.55 56.80 -1.33
C VAL A 154 40.16 56.59 -2.72
N GLN A 155 39.88 55.47 -3.39
CA GLN A 155 40.28 55.22 -4.79
C GLN A 155 39.69 56.27 -5.74
N ASN A 156 38.39 56.59 -5.60
CA ASN A 156 37.73 57.62 -6.40
C ASN A 156 38.28 59.04 -6.13
N MET A 157 38.72 59.33 -4.91
CA MET A 157 39.27 60.65 -4.56
C MET A 157 40.75 60.82 -4.96
N THR A 158 41.55 59.75 -4.94
CA THR A 158 43.01 59.84 -5.15
C THR A 158 43.46 59.46 -6.56
N GLY A 159 42.58 58.87 -7.38
CA GLY A 159 42.92 58.45 -8.75
C GLY A 159 43.99 57.34 -8.83
N ALA A 160 44.40 56.78 -7.68
CA ALA A 160 45.43 55.76 -7.60
C ALA A 160 44.85 54.37 -7.91
N THR A 161 45.36 53.73 -8.97
CA THR A 161 45.08 52.33 -9.32
C THR A 161 45.95 51.40 -8.47
N VAL A 162 45.60 51.25 -7.19
CA VAL A 162 46.02 50.08 -6.40
C VAL A 162 45.18 48.87 -6.84
N PRO A 163 45.70 47.63 -6.82
CA PRO A 163 44.95 46.46 -7.25
C PRO A 163 43.62 46.40 -6.51
N SER A 164 42.54 46.44 -7.30
CA SER A 164 41.16 46.30 -6.87
C SER A 164 40.99 45.00 -6.07
N LEU A 165 41.10 45.08 -4.75
CA LEU A 165 40.38 44.18 -3.86
C LEU A 165 38.93 44.63 -3.95
N THR A 166 38.26 44.26 -5.04
CA THR A 166 36.83 44.51 -5.24
C THR A 166 36.13 43.93 -4.02
N PRO A 167 35.52 44.76 -3.17
CA PRO A 167 34.87 44.22 -2.01
C PRO A 167 33.50 43.71 -2.41
N GLY A 168 33.46 42.50 -2.96
CA GLY A 168 32.21 42.02 -3.51
C GLY A 168 32.18 40.62 -4.09
N GLN A 169 33.31 39.91 -4.25
CA GLN A 169 33.25 38.66 -5.03
C GLN A 169 33.95 37.43 -4.48
N GLN A 170 34.48 37.47 -3.25
CA GLN A 170 34.56 36.25 -2.45
C GLN A 170 33.15 35.99 -1.95
N GLY A 171 32.41 35.14 -2.68
CA GLY A 171 31.19 34.51 -2.19
C GLY A 171 31.49 33.84 -0.85
N ALA A 172 30.47 33.75 0.02
CA ALA A 172 30.64 33.04 1.28
C ALA A 172 31.25 31.66 1.00
N PRO A 173 32.33 31.25 1.69
CA PRO A 173 32.97 29.96 1.42
C PRO A 173 31.91 28.86 1.47
N ALA A 174 31.92 27.95 0.50
CA ALA A 174 30.88 26.93 0.32
C ALA A 174 30.58 26.14 1.61
N ILE A 175 31.60 26.00 2.46
CA ILE A 175 31.53 25.38 3.78
C ILE A 175 30.53 26.11 4.72
N ILE A 176 30.46 27.44 4.69
CA ILE A 176 29.51 28.22 5.48
C ILE A 176 28.09 27.99 4.98
N VAL A 177 27.88 27.95 3.67
CA VAL A 177 26.55 27.70 3.07
C VAL A 177 26.05 26.29 3.41
N VAL A 178 26.90 25.28 3.28
CA VAL A 178 26.57 23.89 3.66
C VAL A 178 26.27 23.80 5.16
N ALA A 179 27.12 24.39 6.00
CA ALA A 179 26.91 24.45 7.44
C ALA A 179 25.56 25.08 7.84
N GLN A 180 25.12 26.12 7.13
CA GLN A 180 23.81 26.73 7.35
C GLN A 180 22.68 25.81 6.90
N SER A 181 22.77 25.24 5.70
CA SER A 181 21.74 24.33 5.21
C SER A 181 21.54 23.12 6.13
N LEU A 182 22.63 22.56 6.69
CA LEU A 182 22.57 21.44 7.62
C LEU A 182 21.87 21.81 8.93
N LEU A 183 22.06 23.05 9.39
CA LEU A 183 21.47 23.55 10.63
C LEU A 183 19.96 23.83 10.46
N TYR A 184 19.56 24.48 9.37
CA TYR A 184 18.13 24.63 9.05
C TYR A 184 17.47 23.28 8.78
N PHE A 185 18.19 22.33 8.17
CA PHE A 185 17.67 21.00 7.92
C PHE A 185 17.52 20.18 9.22
N SER A 186 18.45 20.30 10.18
CA SER A 186 18.30 19.66 11.49
C SER A 186 17.10 20.23 12.25
N LEU A 187 16.89 21.54 12.22
CA LEU A 187 15.72 22.19 12.81
C LEU A 187 14.42 21.70 12.16
N PHE A 188 14.37 21.70 10.82
CA PHE A 188 13.20 21.25 10.07
C PHE A 188 12.89 19.77 10.33
N SER A 189 13.90 18.91 10.37
CA SER A 189 13.73 17.48 10.67
C SER A 189 13.12 17.27 12.06
N THR A 190 13.57 18.02 13.07
CA THR A 190 12.97 17.94 14.41
C THR A 190 11.55 18.49 14.48
N LEU A 191 11.25 19.58 13.77
CA LEU A 191 9.88 20.10 13.68
C LEU A 191 8.95 19.12 12.97
N LEU A 192 9.43 18.48 11.90
CA LEU A 192 8.70 17.44 11.19
C LEU A 192 8.44 16.24 12.11
N ALA A 193 9.43 15.81 12.90
CA ALA A 193 9.23 14.78 13.92
C ALA A 193 8.15 15.18 14.94
N GLY A 194 8.17 16.43 15.44
CA GLY A 194 7.14 16.95 16.33
C GLY A 194 5.75 16.98 15.69
N LEU A 195 5.65 17.37 14.42
CA LEU A 195 4.38 17.40 13.68
C LEU A 195 3.82 15.99 13.48
N LEU A 196 4.67 15.02 13.13
CA LEU A 196 4.29 13.61 13.05
C LEU A 196 3.81 13.07 14.40
N ALA A 197 4.46 13.45 15.51
CA ALA A 197 4.04 13.05 16.84
C ALA A 197 2.66 13.61 17.23
N VAL A 198 2.41 14.89 16.95
CA VAL A 198 1.09 15.52 17.17
C VAL A 198 0.03 14.88 16.28
N LEU A 199 0.33 14.62 15.01
CA LEU A 199 -0.60 13.96 14.10
C LEU A 199 -0.93 12.54 14.55
N GLY A 200 0.07 11.79 15.02
CA GLY A 200 -0.12 10.48 15.66
C GLY A 200 -1.05 10.57 16.86
N LYS A 201 -0.87 11.56 17.73
CA LYS A 201 -1.76 11.81 18.88
C LYS A 201 -3.19 12.17 18.47
N GLN A 202 -3.35 13.08 17.51
CA GLN A 202 -4.67 13.49 17.03
C GLN A 202 -5.42 12.31 16.42
N TRP A 203 -4.73 11.46 15.67
CA TRP A 203 -5.30 10.25 15.09
C TRP A 203 -5.73 9.27 16.18
N LEU A 204 -4.91 9.09 17.22
CA LEU A 204 -5.20 8.25 18.37
C LEU A 204 -6.46 8.70 19.13
N LEU A 205 -6.59 10.01 19.36
CA LEU A 205 -7.76 10.61 19.99
C LEU A 205 -9.02 10.49 19.11
N HIS A 206 -8.85 10.66 17.79
CA HIS A 206 -9.95 10.49 16.85
C HIS A 206 -10.44 9.03 16.83
N TYR A 207 -9.51 8.08 16.87
CA TYR A 207 -9.83 6.64 16.89
C TYR A 207 -10.72 6.26 18.09
N ASP A 208 -10.44 6.81 19.28
CA ASP A 208 -11.23 6.58 20.49
C ASP A 208 -12.65 7.20 20.42
N SER A 209 -12.75 8.41 19.86
CA SER A 209 -14.01 9.17 19.84
C SER A 209 -15.14 8.59 18.99
N VAL A 210 -14.84 7.68 18.05
CA VAL A 210 -15.83 7.16 17.06
C VAL A 210 -16.44 5.82 17.51
N GLY A 211 -16.25 5.40 18.76
CA GLY A 211 -16.58 4.05 19.25
C GLY A 211 -18.01 3.79 19.75
N GLU A 212 -18.84 4.82 19.95
CA GLU A 212 -20.01 4.68 20.86
C GLU A 212 -21.38 4.42 20.22
N ARG A 213 -21.54 4.49 18.88
CA ARG A 213 -22.87 4.43 18.23
C ARG A 213 -23.04 3.17 17.36
N GLY A 214 -24.22 2.53 17.44
CA GLY A 214 -24.62 1.39 16.60
C GLY A 214 -24.78 0.04 17.33
N THR A 215 -25.21 -0.99 16.61
CA THR A 215 -25.33 -2.38 17.11
C THR A 215 -23.95 -3.03 17.33
N ILE A 216 -23.87 -4.09 18.16
CA ILE A 216 -22.58 -4.72 18.54
C ILE A 216 -21.82 -5.26 17.31
N GLU A 217 -22.55 -5.74 16.30
CA GLU A 217 -21.98 -6.20 15.03
C GLU A 217 -21.45 -5.05 14.16
N GLU A 218 -22.23 -3.98 14.01
CA GLU A 218 -21.78 -2.79 13.26
C GLU A 218 -20.54 -2.16 13.89
N ARG A 219 -20.46 -2.13 15.22
CA ARG A 219 -19.26 -1.66 15.94
C ARG A 219 -18.04 -2.52 15.63
N GLY A 220 -18.20 -3.83 15.56
CA GLY A 220 -17.11 -4.76 15.23
C GLY A 220 -16.58 -4.56 13.82
N ILE A 221 -17.49 -4.44 12.84
CA ILE A 221 -17.13 -4.23 11.43
C ILE A 221 -16.48 -2.85 11.21
N GLU A 222 -17.03 -1.81 11.83
CA GLU A 222 -16.51 -0.45 11.69
C GLU A 222 -15.11 -0.32 12.34
N ARG A 223 -14.88 -1.00 13.47
CA ARG A 223 -13.54 -1.10 14.07
C ARG A 223 -12.56 -1.85 13.17
N GLN A 224 -12.97 -2.95 12.54
CA GLN A 224 -12.12 -3.69 11.62
C GLN A 224 -11.70 -2.82 10.42
N ARG A 225 -12.63 -2.02 9.87
CA ARG A 225 -12.29 -1.05 8.80
C ARG A 225 -11.31 0.01 9.28
N LYS A 226 -11.43 0.48 10.52
CA LYS A 226 -10.49 1.45 11.10
C LYS A 226 -9.10 0.83 11.29
N PHE A 227 -9.02 -0.43 11.73
CA PHE A 227 -7.77 -1.17 11.83
C PHE A 227 -7.12 -1.40 10.46
N ASP A 228 -7.91 -1.76 9.45
CA ASP A 228 -7.45 -1.80 8.06
C ASP A 228 -7.00 -0.42 7.57
N GLY A 229 -7.66 0.64 8.03
CA GLY A 229 -7.25 2.03 7.83
C GLY A 229 -5.89 2.32 8.44
N LEU A 230 -5.62 1.86 9.67
CA LEU A 230 -4.33 2.00 10.36
C LEU A 230 -3.20 1.30 9.58
N LEU A 231 -3.48 0.07 9.11
CA LEU A 231 -2.56 -0.71 8.27
C LEU A 231 -2.27 -0.03 6.92
N ARG A 232 -3.32 0.51 6.27
CA ARG A 232 -3.18 1.23 4.99
C ARG A 232 -2.46 2.56 5.14
N TRP A 233 -2.69 3.27 6.25
CA TRP A 233 -2.09 4.56 6.52
C TRP A 233 -0.63 4.45 6.99
N LYS A 234 -0.11 3.22 7.15
CA LYS A 234 1.28 2.93 7.52
C LYS A 234 1.67 3.64 8.82
N PHE A 235 0.81 3.56 9.83
CA PHE A 235 1.09 4.11 11.16
C PHE A 235 2.45 3.62 11.72
N ASP A 236 2.79 2.35 11.49
CA ASP A 236 4.10 1.79 11.82
C ASP A 236 5.26 2.53 11.17
N LEU A 237 5.10 2.98 9.92
CA LEU A 237 6.13 3.74 9.22
C LEU A 237 6.29 5.12 9.85
N VAL A 238 5.19 5.79 10.21
CA VAL A 238 5.23 7.08 10.92
C VAL A 238 5.91 6.94 12.28
N MET A 239 5.60 5.88 13.02
CA MET A 239 6.22 5.57 14.31
C MET A 239 7.71 5.27 14.19
N GLN A 240 8.11 4.54 13.14
CA GLN A 240 9.52 4.23 12.90
C GLN A 240 10.29 5.45 12.38
N LEU A 241 9.61 6.34 11.65
CA LEU A 241 10.20 7.56 11.10
C LEU A 241 10.53 8.56 12.21
N PHE A 242 9.70 8.67 13.25
CA PHE A 242 9.93 9.60 14.38
C PHE A 242 11.35 9.51 15.00
N PRO A 243 11.79 8.36 15.55
CA PRO A 243 13.11 8.24 16.18
C PRO A 243 14.24 8.42 15.16
N LEU A 244 14.01 8.06 13.89
CA LEU A 244 14.99 8.27 12.82
C LEU A 244 15.22 9.75 12.53
N LEU A 245 14.17 10.59 12.52
CA LEU A 245 14.33 12.04 12.34
C LEU A 245 15.09 12.65 13.53
N LEU A 246 14.83 12.17 14.73
CA LEU A 246 15.49 12.68 15.93
C LEU A 246 16.97 12.26 16.00
N GLN A 247 17.28 11.02 15.59
CA GLN A 247 18.66 10.58 15.39
C GLN A 247 19.35 11.35 14.27
N LEU A 248 18.67 11.60 13.16
CA LEU A 248 19.19 12.38 12.04
C LEU A 248 19.51 13.81 12.48
N SER A 249 18.64 14.44 13.28
CA SER A 249 18.88 15.78 13.79
C SER A 249 20.10 15.84 14.71
N LEU A 250 20.27 14.85 15.60
CA LEU A 250 21.49 14.73 16.42
C LEU A 250 22.75 14.54 15.55
N LEU A 251 22.70 13.67 14.54
CA LEU A 251 23.82 13.42 13.66
C LEU A 251 24.20 14.67 12.84
N LEU A 252 23.22 15.43 12.37
CA LEU A 252 23.45 16.69 11.64
C LEU A 252 24.09 17.75 12.53
N LEU A 253 23.65 17.85 13.78
CA LEU A 253 24.22 18.78 14.77
C LEU A 253 25.65 18.37 15.17
N LEU A 254 25.90 17.07 15.35
CA LEU A 254 27.23 16.53 15.61
C LEU A 254 28.16 16.67 14.41
N ALA A 255 27.70 16.48 13.18
CA ALA A 255 28.51 16.64 11.97
C ALA A 255 29.05 18.07 11.78
N ARG A 256 28.33 19.08 12.31
CA ARG A 256 28.77 20.48 12.33
C ARG A 256 29.90 20.74 13.33
N CYS A 257 29.93 20.06 14.47
CA CYS A 257 30.93 20.23 15.54
C CYS A 257 32.40 20.02 15.10
N PRO A 258 32.77 18.93 14.39
CA PRO A 258 34.14 18.74 13.92
C PRO A 258 34.55 19.75 12.84
N SER A 259 33.59 20.29 12.08
CA SER A 259 33.88 21.37 11.11
C SER A 259 34.27 22.68 11.80
N ILE A 260 33.87 22.90 13.06
CA ILE A 260 34.24 24.06 13.88
C ILE A 260 35.57 23.80 14.60
N CYS A 261 35.74 22.62 15.22
CA CYS A 261 36.96 22.27 15.93
C CYS A 261 38.17 22.10 15.00
N GLY A 262 37.98 21.61 13.76
CA GLY A 262 39.06 21.47 12.78
C GLY A 262 39.69 22.79 12.33
N ARG A 263 39.02 23.94 12.53
CA ARG A 263 39.55 25.27 12.17
C ARG A 263 40.34 25.95 13.29
N SER A 264 40.20 25.50 14.54
CA SER A 264 40.88 26.09 15.70
C SER A 264 42.28 25.49 15.96
N ILE A 265 42.64 24.37 15.31
CA ILE A 265 43.87 23.60 15.57
C ILE A 265 44.99 23.86 14.54
N MET A 266 44.89 24.90 13.70
CA MET A 266 46.03 25.34 12.87
C MET A 266 46.83 26.41 13.62
N PRO A 267 47.96 26.06 14.28
CA PRO A 267 48.86 27.07 14.85
C PRO A 267 49.45 27.90 13.70
N SER A 268 49.26 29.22 13.79
CA SER A 268 49.92 30.19 12.91
C SER A 268 51.45 30.02 13.00
N PRO A 269 52.16 29.78 11.88
CA PRO A 269 53.62 29.82 11.89
C PRO A 269 54.04 31.28 12.09
N ARG A 270 54.46 31.60 13.32
CA ARG A 270 55.12 32.84 13.67
C ARG A 270 56.48 32.84 12.97
N SER A 271 56.59 33.49 11.82
CA SER A 271 57.88 33.76 11.16
C SER A 271 58.58 34.90 11.89
N SER A 272 59.71 34.55 12.52
CA SER A 272 60.76 35.48 12.97
C SER A 272 61.52 36.07 11.79
#